data_AF-A0A523DSW1-F1
#
_entry.id   AF-A0A523DSW1-F1
#
_cell.length_a   1.000
_cell.length_b   1.000
_cell.length_c   1.000
_cell.angle_alpha   90.00
_cell.angle_beta   90.00
_cell.angle_gamma   90.00
#
_symmetry.space_group_name_H-M   'P 1'
#
loop_
_entity.id
_entity.type
_entity.pdbx_description
1 polymer ?
#
loop_
_entity_poly.entity_id
_entity_poly.type
_entity_poly.pdbx_seq_one_letter_code
_entity_poly.pdbx_strand_id
1 'polypeptide(L)'
;MDNLVFRWLTGGSILSNESQISATISATTKELLDRFAESHGLKKNFVVEQALLFFMNARRELPDEAFVPARIILEDESFDRIVAKLEEPPAPVEALRELMRGSKD
;
A
#
# COMPACT_ATOMS: atom_id res chain seq x y z
N MET A 1 -13.87 -3.46 -29.04
CA MET A 1 -12.70 -3.07 -28.22
C MET A 1 -12.42 -4.26 -27.34
N ASP A 2 -11.39 -4.98 -27.75
CA ASP A 2 -11.43 -6.44 -27.75
C ASP A 2 -10.79 -7.02 -26.49
N ASN A 3 -11.54 -7.90 -25.83
CA ASN A 3 -11.06 -8.76 -24.77
C ASN A 3 -10.10 -9.80 -25.36
N LEU A 4 -8.80 -9.52 -25.34
CA LEU A 4 -7.77 -10.50 -25.66
C LEU A 4 -7.55 -11.44 -24.48
N VAL A 5 -8.43 -12.43 -24.38
CA VAL A 5 -8.25 -13.63 -23.56
C VAL A 5 -7.27 -14.55 -24.30
N PHE A 6 -6.00 -14.55 -23.91
CA PHE A 6 -5.03 -15.52 -24.42
C PHE A 6 -5.28 -16.88 -23.77
N ARG A 7 -5.96 -17.76 -24.51
CA ARG A 7 -6.20 -19.17 -24.15
C ARG A 7 -5.16 -20.06 -24.86
N TRP A 8 -4.24 -20.64 -24.10
CA TRP A 8 -3.42 -21.76 -24.57
C TRP A 8 -4.10 -23.08 -24.23
N LEU A 9 -4.30 -23.92 -25.26
CA LEU A 9 -4.63 -25.33 -25.11
C LEU A 9 -3.32 -26.12 -25.14
N THR A 10 -2.93 -26.70 -24.00
CA THR A 10 -2.03 -27.86 -23.98
C THR A 10 -2.51 -28.84 -22.92
N GLY A 11 -2.54 -30.11 -23.32
CA GLY A 11 -3.02 -31.25 -22.54
C GLY A 11 -2.29 -31.45 -21.21
N GLY A 12 -2.90 -32.29 -20.39
CA GLY A 12 -2.66 -32.42 -18.97
C GLY A 12 -1.18 -32.52 -18.54
N SER A 13 -0.88 -31.81 -17.47
CA SER A 13 0.14 -32.18 -16.51
C SER A 13 -0.48 -32.17 -15.12
N ILE A 14 -0.42 -33.32 -14.49
CA ILE A 14 -0.80 -33.61 -13.11
C ILE A 14 0.27 -32.98 -12.20
N LEU A 15 -0.17 -32.11 -11.28
CA LEU A 15 0.59 -31.43 -10.22
C LEU A 15 1.51 -30.27 -10.66
N SER A 16 0.92 -29.13 -11.05
CA SER A 16 1.52 -27.83 -10.73
C SER A 16 0.80 -27.29 -9.50
N ASN A 17 1.50 -27.07 -8.39
CA ASN A 17 0.93 -26.52 -7.15
C ASN A 17 0.73 -24.99 -7.26
N GLU A 18 0.59 -24.48 -8.48
CA GLU A 18 0.53 -23.06 -8.80
C GLU A 18 -0.93 -22.64 -8.92
N SER A 19 -1.32 -21.67 -8.11
CA SER A 19 -2.65 -21.06 -8.16
C SER A 19 -2.57 -19.73 -8.91
N GLN A 20 -3.46 -19.52 -9.88
CA GLN A 20 -3.52 -18.28 -10.66
C GLN A 20 -4.52 -17.31 -10.03
N ILE A 21 -4.10 -16.05 -9.86
CA ILE A 21 -4.96 -14.94 -9.45
C ILE A 21 -5.06 -13.89 -10.56
N SER A 22 -6.19 -13.16 -10.62
CA SER A 22 -6.40 -12.04 -11.54
C SER A 22 -6.90 -10.84 -10.77
N ALA A 23 -6.32 -9.66 -11.03
CA ALA A 23 -6.70 -8.40 -10.40
C ALA A 23 -6.49 -7.24 -11.37
N THR A 24 -7.28 -6.18 -11.21
CA THR A 24 -7.08 -4.92 -11.93
C THR A 24 -6.25 -3.97 -11.08
N ILE A 25 -5.23 -3.35 -11.68
CA ILE A 25 -4.41 -2.32 -11.06
C ILE A 25 -4.43 -1.05 -11.91
N SER A 26 -4.03 0.09 -11.33
CA SER A 26 -3.89 1.33 -12.08
C SER A 26 -2.78 1.22 -13.14
N ALA A 27 -2.88 2.00 -14.21
CA ALA A 27 -1.84 2.10 -15.24
C ALA A 27 -0.49 2.53 -14.64
N THR A 28 -0.50 3.50 -13.72
CA THR A 28 0.68 3.97 -13.00
C THR A 28 1.34 2.86 -12.19
N THR A 29 0.56 2.05 -11.47
CA THR A 29 1.09 0.91 -10.70
C THR A 29 1.72 -0.14 -11.61
N LYS A 30 1.11 -0.42 -12.77
CA LYS A 30 1.69 -1.32 -13.76
C LYS A 30 3.04 -0.82 -14.25
N GLU A 31 3.15 0.47 -14.59
CA GLU A 31 4.41 1.05 -15.07
C GLU A 31 5.52 0.96 -14.02
N LEU A 32 5.19 1.22 -12.75
CA LEU A 32 6.13 1.06 -11.64
C LEU A 32 6.60 -0.39 -11.48
N LEU A 33 5.68 -1.36 -11.55
CA LEU A 33 6.02 -2.78 -11.49
C LEU A 33 6.93 -3.20 -12.64
N ASP A 34 6.62 -2.74 -13.85
CA ASP A 34 7.36 -3.06 -15.06
C ASP A 34 8.80 -2.53 -14.96
N ARG A 35 8.96 -1.25 -14.62
CA ARG A 35 10.28 -0.62 -14.45
C ARG A 35 11.10 -1.28 -13.35
N PHE A 36 10.48 -1.59 -12.21
CA PHE A 36 11.15 -2.24 -11.09
C PHE A 36 11.64 -3.63 -11.47
N ALA A 37 10.79 -4.43 -12.11
CA ALA A 37 11.14 -5.78 -12.54
C ALA A 37 12.30 -5.75 -13.55
N GLU A 38 12.23 -4.85 -14.54
CA GLU A 38 13.27 -4.69 -15.57
C GLU A 38 14.60 -4.24 -14.98
N SER A 39 14.62 -3.20 -14.14
CA SER A 39 15.87 -2.65 -13.58
C SER A 39 16.59 -3.62 -12.64
N HIS A 40 15.89 -4.62 -12.10
CA HIS A 40 16.44 -5.63 -11.20
C HIS A 40 16.54 -7.03 -11.85
N GLY A 41 16.19 -7.18 -13.13
CA GLY A 41 16.22 -8.47 -13.83
C GLY A 41 15.26 -9.52 -13.25
N LEU A 42 14.15 -9.09 -12.65
CA LEU A 42 13.18 -9.95 -11.97
C LEU A 42 11.96 -10.25 -12.86
N LYS A 43 11.34 -11.41 -12.63
CA LYS A 43 10.04 -11.73 -13.25
C LYS A 43 8.91 -11.00 -12.52
N LYS A 44 7.94 -10.46 -13.26
CA LYS A 44 6.76 -9.77 -12.68
C LYS A 44 5.98 -10.67 -11.71
N ASN A 45 5.77 -11.94 -12.06
CA ASN A 45 5.10 -12.90 -11.16
C ASN A 45 5.85 -13.07 -9.83
N PHE A 46 7.18 -13.11 -9.87
CA PHE A 46 8.00 -13.20 -8.66
C PHE A 46 7.82 -11.95 -7.79
N VAL A 47 7.87 -10.75 -8.39
CA VAL A 47 7.66 -9.50 -7.65
C VAL A 47 6.26 -9.45 -7.01
N VAL A 48 5.22 -9.86 -7.74
CA VAL A 48 3.83 -9.91 -7.23
C VAL A 48 3.70 -10.90 -6.07
N GLU A 49 4.27 -12.10 -6.20
CA GLU A 49 4.23 -13.11 -5.14
C GLU A 49 4.95 -12.62 -3.88
N GLN A 50 6.16 -12.07 -4.02
CA GLN A 50 6.90 -11.50 -2.90
C GLN A 50 6.15 -10.34 -2.24
N ALA A 51 5.53 -9.46 -3.02
CA ALA A 51 4.73 -8.36 -2.49
C ALA A 51 3.52 -8.87 -1.68
N LEU A 52 2.81 -9.89 -2.17
CA LEU A 52 1.69 -10.51 -1.45
C LEU A 52 2.14 -11.18 -0.15
N LEU A 53 3.23 -11.94 -0.18
CA LEU A 53 3.81 -12.57 1.00
C LEU A 53 4.23 -11.53 2.04
N PHE A 54 4.95 -10.50 1.61
CA PHE A 54 5.39 -9.41 2.48
C PHE A 54 4.19 -8.69 3.11
N PHE A 55 3.17 -8.36 2.32
CA PHE A 55 1.97 -7.71 2.80
C PHE A 55 1.21 -8.54 3.84
N MET A 56 1.05 -9.85 3.60
CA MET A 56 0.36 -10.74 4.55
C MET A 56 1.18 -11.04 5.80
N ASN A 57 2.51 -11.13 5.70
CA ASN A 57 3.39 -11.38 6.83
C ASN A 57 3.51 -10.14 7.72
N ALA A 58 3.69 -8.96 7.13
CA ALA A 58 3.70 -7.69 7.86
C ALA A 58 2.41 -7.49 8.68
N ARG A 59 1.25 -7.91 8.16
CA ARG A 59 -0.03 -7.89 8.88
C ARG A 59 -0.16 -8.92 10.00
N ARG A 60 0.61 -10.01 9.98
CA ARG A 60 0.58 -11.03 11.04
C ARG A 60 1.52 -10.70 12.18
N GLU A 61 2.61 -9.98 11.90
CA GLU A 61 3.62 -9.61 12.89
C GLU A 61 3.27 -8.33 13.67
N LEU A 62 2.40 -7.48 13.11
CA LEU A 62 1.98 -6.24 13.72
C LEU A 62 0.51 -6.36 14.16
N PRO A 63 0.16 -5.96 15.40
CA PRO A 63 -1.24 -5.81 15.82
C PRO A 63 -1.98 -4.90 14.82
N ASP A 64 -3.28 -5.10 14.60
CA ASP A 64 -4.06 -4.28 13.66
C ASP A 64 -3.96 -2.77 13.99
N GLU A 65 -3.71 -2.43 15.26
CA GLU A 65 -3.50 -1.07 15.76
C GLU A 65 -2.16 -0.45 15.33
N ALA A 66 -1.20 -1.23 14.85
CA ALA A 66 0.12 -0.76 14.39
C ALA A 66 0.15 -0.44 12.88
N PHE A 67 -0.93 -0.74 12.14
CA PHE A 67 -1.08 -0.30 10.75
C PHE A 67 -1.64 1.13 10.71
N VAL A 68 -0.75 2.13 10.73
CA VAL A 68 -1.15 3.51 10.38
C VAL A 68 -1.45 3.53 8.88
N PRO A 69 -2.70 3.82 8.45
CA PRO A 69 -2.98 3.95 7.03
C PRO A 69 -2.12 5.06 6.45
N ALA A 70 -1.42 4.80 5.35
CA ALA A 70 -0.69 5.84 4.61
C ALA A 70 -1.61 6.92 4.02
N ARG A 71 -2.94 6.73 4.13
CA ARG A 71 -3.98 7.67 3.74
C ARG A 71 -5.04 7.76 4.83
N ILE A 72 -5.28 8.97 5.31
CA ILE A 72 -6.42 9.29 6.17
C ILE A 72 -7.58 9.72 5.28
N ILE A 73 -8.73 9.07 5.40
CA ILE A 73 -9.97 9.46 4.71
C ILE A 73 -10.82 10.20 5.74
N LEU A 74 -11.34 11.37 5.37
CA LEU A 74 -12.12 12.23 6.23
C LEU A 74 -13.50 12.46 5.62
N GLU A 75 -14.49 12.64 6.48
CA GLU A 75 -15.76 13.25 6.10
C GLU A 75 -15.56 14.74 5.79
N ASP A 76 -16.38 15.31 4.92
CA ASP A 76 -16.22 16.69 4.43
C ASP A 76 -16.14 17.71 5.58
N GLU A 77 -17.01 17.59 6.59
CA GLU A 77 -16.98 18.48 7.77
C GLU A 77 -15.66 18.39 8.55
N SER A 78 -15.11 17.18 8.68
CA SER A 78 -13.83 16.95 9.35
C SER A 78 -12.66 17.52 8.54
N PHE A 79 -12.74 17.42 7.21
CA PHE A 79 -11.76 17.99 6.30
C PHE A 79 -11.72 19.52 6.43
N ASP A 80 -12.87 20.20 6.34
CA ASP A 80 -12.97 21.66 6.43
C ASP A 80 -12.40 22.18 7.76
N ARG A 81 -12.73 21.50 8.86
CA ARG A 81 -12.19 21.83 10.19
C ARG A 81 -10.66 21.70 10.26
N ILE A 82 -10.07 20.72 9.58
CA ILE A 82 -8.61 20.55 9.55
C ILE A 82 -7.97 21.62 8.68
N VAL A 83 -8.53 21.91 7.49
CA VAL A 83 -8.06 22.96 6.60
C VAL A 83 -8.00 24.30 7.32
N ALA A 84 -9.08 24.70 7.99
CA ALA A 84 -9.12 25.96 8.75
C ALA A 84 -8.01 26.05 9.81
N LYS A 85 -7.68 24.93 10.49
CA LYS A 85 -6.59 24.87 11.48
C LYS A 85 -5.20 24.85 10.87
N LEU A 86 -5.06 24.47 9.60
CA LEU A 86 -3.79 24.53 8.88
C LEU A 86 -3.55 25.94 8.31
N GLU A 87 -4.60 26.62 7.86
CA GLU A 87 -4.54 28.00 7.38
C GLU A 87 -4.34 29.00 8.52
N GLU A 88 -5.00 28.75 9.67
CA GLU A 88 -4.83 29.53 10.89
C GLU A 88 -4.38 28.63 12.06
N PRO A 89 -3.08 28.30 12.14
CA PRO A 89 -2.56 27.44 13.19
C PRO A 89 -2.76 28.07 14.58
N PRO A 90 -3.44 27.38 15.51
CA PRO A 90 -3.55 27.87 16.87
C PRO A 90 -2.19 27.87 17.55
N ALA A 91 -1.98 28.81 18.47
CA ALA A 91 -0.79 28.79 19.31
C ALA A 91 -0.71 27.45 20.09
N PRO A 92 0.49 26.86 20.24
CA PRO A 92 0.66 25.62 21.02
C PRO A 92 0.12 25.80 22.43
N VAL A 93 -0.65 24.83 22.94
CA VAL A 93 -1.10 24.85 24.33
C VAL A 93 0.07 24.62 25.29
N GLU A 94 -0.03 25.09 26.54
CA GLU A 94 1.10 25.01 27.48
C GLU A 94 1.56 23.56 27.71
N ALA A 95 0.63 22.62 27.83
CA ALA A 95 0.97 21.19 27.96
C ALA A 95 1.83 20.66 26.80
N LEU A 96 1.59 21.14 25.57
CA LEU A 96 2.42 20.77 24.41
C LEU A 96 3.80 21.44 24.48
N ARG A 97 3.87 22.69 24.95
CA ARG A 97 5.17 23.38 25.14
C ARG A 97 6.01 22.69 26.21
N GLU A 98 5.40 22.32 27.33
CA GLU A 98 6.06 21.57 28.40
C GLU A 98 6.56 20.22 27.91
N LEU A 99 5.73 19.47 27.17
CA LEU A 99 6.13 18.20 26.55
C LEU A 99 7.34 18.37 25.62
N MET A 100 7.33 19.38 24.75
CA MET A 100 8.40 19.62 23.78
C MET A 100 9.71 20.16 24.38
N ARG A 101 9.67 20.73 25.60
CA ARG A 101 10.89 21.15 26.33
C ARG A 101 11.69 19.95 26.86
N GLY A 102 11.06 18.78 26.96
CA GLY A 102 11.65 17.56 27.51
C GLY A 102 11.83 17.63 29.03
N SER A 103 11.69 16.49 29.71
CA SER A 103 12.13 16.34 31.09
C SER A 103 13.66 16.40 31.12
N LYS A 104 14.21 17.30 31.92
CA LYS A 104 15.66 17.38 32.14
C LYS A 104 16.06 16.29 33.14
N ASP A 105 16.38 15.11 32.64
CA ASP A 105 17.16 14.09 33.37
C ASP A 105 18.66 14.37 33.21
#